data_AF-A0A970H3C8-F1
#
_entry.id   AF-A0A970H3C8-F1
#
_cell.length_a   1.000
_cell.length_b   1.000
_cell.length_c   1.000
_cell.angle_alpha   90.00
_cell.angle_beta   90.00
_cell.angle_gamma   90.00
#
_symmetry.space_group_name_H-M   'P 1'
#
loop_
_entity.id
_entity.type
_entity.pdbx_description
1 polymer ?
#
loop_
_entity_poly.entity_id
_entity_poly.type
_entity_poly.pdbx_seq_one_letter_code
_entity_poly.pdbx_strand_id
1 'polypeptide(L)' 'MSFTVERGEIVAFIGPNGAGKSTTIKMLTGILHPTAGTVAVLGIDPVKERTRLSYRIGTVFGQRSQL' A
#
# COMPACT_ATOMS: atom_id res chain seq x y z
N MET A 1 -6.41 -2.38 12.06
CA MET A 1 -6.66 -3.37 10.99
C MET A 1 -5.42 -4.22 10.85
N SER A 2 -5.59 -5.53 10.69
CA SER A 2 -4.48 -6.47 10.47
C SER A 2 -4.92 -7.50 9.42
N PHE A 3 -4.06 -7.78 8.45
CA PHE A 3 -4.28 -8.78 7.41
C PHE A 3 -2.92 -9.19 6.83
N THR A 4 -2.87 -10.35 6.20
CA THR A 4 -1.73 -10.85 5.42
C THR A 4 -2.23 -11.19 4.03
N VAL A 5 -1.37 -11.02 3.02
CA VAL A 5 -1.65 -11.44 1.65
C VAL A 5 -0.53 -12.38 1.23
N GLU A 6 -0.91 -13.61 0.89
CA GLU A 6 0.02 -14.64 0.46
C GLU A 6 0.39 -14.50 -1.02
N ARG A 7 1.49 -15.13 -1.41
CA ARG A 7 1.95 -15.12 -2.80
C ARG A 7 0.89 -15.77 -3.69
N GLY A 8 0.48 -15.02 -4.73
CA GLY A 8 -0.51 -15.48 -5.71
C GLY A 8 -1.96 -15.12 -5.34
N GLU A 9 -2.19 -14.53 -4.17
CA GLU A 9 -3.52 -14.06 -3.79
C GLU A 9 -3.89 -12.75 -4.50
N ILE A 10 -5.19 -12.63 -4.78
CA ILE A 10 -5.81 -11.41 -5.27
C ILE A 10 -6.79 -10.94 -4.20
N VAL A 11 -6.57 -9.75 -3.66
CA VAL A 11 -7.36 -9.18 -2.56
C VAL A 11 -7.96 -7.85 -2.99
N ALA A 12 -9.22 -7.63 -2.65
CA ALA A 12 -9.92 -6.37 -2.87
C ALA A 12 -10.31 -5.72 -1.54
N PHE A 13 -10.00 -4.43 -1.38
CA PHE A 13 -10.47 -3.61 -0.27
C PHE A 13 -11.80 -2.96 -0.68
N ILE A 14 -12.91 -3.38 -0.04
CA ILE A 14 -14.26 -2.94 -0.38
C ILE A 14 -14.88 -2.22 0.84
N GLY A 15 -15.56 -1.10 0.60
CA GLY A 15 -16.20 -0.30 1.64
C GLY A 15 -16.61 1.09 1.16
N PRO A 16 -17.36 1.87 1.96
CA PRO A 16 -17.82 3.20 1.58
C PRO A 16 -16.66 4.20 1.40
N ASN A 17 -16.96 5.37 0.83
CA ASN A 17 -16.01 6.48 0.79
C ASN A 17 -15.61 6.89 2.21
N GLY A 18 -14.32 7.18 2.42
CA GLY A 18 -13.78 7.46 3.75
C GLY A 18 -13.39 6.23 4.59
N ALA A 19 -13.72 5.00 4.16
CA ALA A 19 -13.37 3.77 4.90
C ALA A 19 -11.85 3.45 4.97
N GLY A 20 -10.98 4.29 4.39
CA GLY A 20 -9.52 4.10 4.46
C GLY A 20 -8.90 3.19 3.39
N LYS A 21 -9.63 2.81 2.34
CA LYS A 21 -9.13 1.96 1.24
C LYS A 21 -7.87 2.54 0.58
N SER A 22 -7.98 3.74 0.01
CA SER A 22 -6.86 4.41 -0.67
C SER A 22 -5.73 4.76 0.31
N THR A 23 -6.07 5.10 1.55
CA THR A 23 -5.10 5.34 2.63
C THR A 23 -4.27 4.09 2.89
N THR A 24 -4.91 2.93 2.95
CA THR A 24 -4.24 1.63 3.14
C THR A 24 -3.31 1.32 1.98
N ILE A 25 -3.78 1.44 0.73
CA ILE A 25 -2.95 1.20 -0.44
C ILE A 25 -1.73 2.13 -0.43
N LYS A 26 -1.91 3.43 -0.16
CA LYS A 26 -0.80 4.39 -0.06
C LYS A 26 0.22 4.02 1.04
N MET A 27 -0.21 3.42 2.15
CA MET A 27 0.70 2.93 3.18
C MET A 27 1.49 1.69 2.73
N LEU A 28 0.83 0.74 2.08
CA LEU A 28 1.49 -0.44 1.51
C LEU A 28 2.53 -0.06 0.44
N THR A 29 2.27 1.00 -0.33
CA THR A 29 3.19 1.47 -1.38
C THR A 29 4.23 2.48 -0.88
N GLY A 30 4.28 2.77 0.42
CA GLY A 30 5.23 3.73 1.00
C GLY A 30 5.01 5.19 0.60
N ILE A 31 3.81 5.55 0.15
CA ILE A 31 3.44 6.95 -0.16
C ILE A 31 2.95 7.67 1.09
N LEU A 32 2.32 6.95 2.00
CA LEU A 32 1.80 7.47 3.26
C LEU A 32 2.42 6.71 4.44
N HIS A 33 2.86 7.42 5.46
CA HIS A 33 3.40 6.78 6.66
C HIS A 33 2.26 6.40 7.63
N PRO A 34 2.25 5.18 8.18
CA PRO A 34 1.32 4.84 9.24
C PRO A 34 1.64 5.65 10.49
N THR A 35 0.61 6.16 11.17
CA THR A 35 0.78 6.84 12.46
C THR A 35 1.22 5.88 13.57
N ALA A 36 0.77 4.62 13.51
CA ALA A 36 1.13 3.56 14.43
C ALA A 36 1.02 2.19 13.76
N GLY A 37 1.64 1.17 14.36
CA GLY A 37 1.65 -0.21 13.86
C GLY A 37 2.78 -0.47 12.87
N THR A 38 2.72 -1.63 12.22
CA THR A 38 3.78 -2.12 11.32
C THR A 38 3.22 -2.60 10.00
N VAL A 39 3.97 -2.38 8.92
CA VAL A 39 3.64 -2.85 7.58
C VAL A 39 4.91 -3.41 6.94
N ALA A 40 4.78 -4.54 6.25
CA ALA A 40 5.83 -5.09 5.42
C ALA A 40 5.24 -5.56 4.09
N VAL A 41 5.91 -5.25 2.98
CA VAL A 41 5.51 -5.68 1.63
C VAL A 41 6.68 -6.42 1.00
N LEU A 42 6.48 -7.69 0.67
CA LEU A 42 7.56 -8.58 0.20
C LEU A 42 8.75 -8.66 1.18
N GLY A 43 8.48 -8.55 2.49
CA GLY A 43 9.49 -8.52 3.55
C GLY A 43 10.23 -7.18 3.68
N ILE A 44 9.78 -6.13 3.00
CA ILE A 44 10.40 -4.80 3.00
C ILE A 44 9.51 -3.81 3.75
N ASP A 45 10.11 -3.00 4.64
CA ASP A 45 9.41 -1.88 5.26
C ASP A 45 9.19 -0.77 4.20
N PRO A 46 7.93 -0.45 3.84
CA PRO A 46 7.64 0.47 2.74
C PRO A 46 8.06 1.91 3.02
N VAL A 47 8.25 2.29 4.29
CA VAL A 47 8.66 3.64 4.69
C VAL A 47 10.18 3.75 4.70
N LYS A 48 10.87 2.79 5.31
CA LYS A 48 12.33 2.83 5.47
C LYS A 48 13.08 2.51 4.19
N GLU A 49 12.51 1.65 3.35
CA GLU A 49 13.17 1.12 2.16
C GLU A 49 12.36 1.39 0.87
N ARG A 50 11.70 2.55 0.81
CA ARG A 50 10.79 2.94 -0.28
C ARG A 50 11.39 2.76 -1.68
N THR A 51 12.65 3.19 -1.88
CA THR A 51 13.35 3.04 -3.17
C THR A 51 13.51 1.58 -3.57
N ARG A 52 13.90 0.72 -2.61
CA ARG A 52 14.03 -0.72 -2.86
C ARG A 52 12.68 -1.35 -3.17
N LEU A 53 11.64 -0.93 -2.47
CA LEU A 53 10.27 -1.40 -2.69
C LEU A 53 9.75 -0.99 -4.08
N SER A 54 9.99 0.24 -4.54
CA SER A 54 9.49 0.70 -5.85
C SER A 54 10.06 -0.06 -7.04
N TYR A 55 11.24 -0.67 -6.92
CA TYR A 55 11.78 -1.58 -7.94
C TYR A 55 11.13 -2.97 -7.94
N ARG A 56 10.32 -3.29 -6.92
CA ARG A 56 9.73 -4.61 -6.68
C ARG A 56 8.23 -4.65 -6.88
N ILE A 57 7.54 -3.50 -6.87
CA ILE A 57 6.08 -3.41 -7.01
C ILE A 57 5.70 -2.40 -8.10
N GLY A 58 4.63 -2.71 -8.82
CA GLY A 58 3.95 -1.75 -9.69
C GLY A 58 2.72 -1.18 -8.98
N THR A 59 2.51 0.14 -9.09
CA THR A 59 1.37 0.81 -8.46
C THR A 59 0.67 1.69 -9.46
N VAL A 60 -0.65 1.52 -9.60
CA VAL A 60 -1.48 2.37 -10.46
C VAL A 60 -2.53 3.04 -9.58
N PHE A 61 -2.49 4.36 -9.51
CA PHE A 61 -3.51 5.15 -8.82
C PHE A 61 -4.49 5.71 -9.83
N GLY A 62 -5.78 5.57 -9.54
CA GLY A 62 -6.85 6.17 -10.33
C GLY A 62 -6.92 7.68 -10.11
N GLN A 63 -5.95 8.43 -10.63
CA GLN A 63 -6.07 9.88 -10.85
C GLN A 63 -5.41 10.22 -12.18
N ARG A 64 -6.14 10.94 -13.05
CA ARG A 64 -5.54 11.63 -14.19
C ARG A 64 -4.49 12.58 -13.63
N SER A 65 -3.22 12.37 -14.00
CA SER A 65 -2.18 13.38 -13.83
C SER A 65 -2.64 14.64 -14.57
N GLN A 66 -3.06 15.68 -13.85
CA GLN A 66 -2.90 17.03 -14.36
C GLN A 66 -1.43 17.37 -14.11
N LEU A 67 -0.65 17.28 -15.19
CA LEU A 67 0.60 18.02 -15.32
C LEU A 67 0.31 19.51 -15.12
#